data_AF-A0A843BP92-F1
#
_entry.id   AF-A0A843BP92-F1
#
_cell.length_a   1.000
_cell.length_b   1.000
_cell.length_c   1.000
_cell.angle_alpha   90.00
_cell.angle_beta   90.00
_cell.angle_gamma   90.00
#
_symmetry.space_group_name_H-M   'P 1'
#
loop_
_entity.id
_entity.type
_entity.pdbx_description
1 polymer ?
#
loop_
_entity_poly.entity_id
_entity_poly.type
_entity_poly.pdbx_seq_one_letter_code
_entity_poly.pdbx_strand_id
1 'polypeptide(L)' 'MIDVRDLRVCSDCGTVYHERFSRGVCPNCHTNNYEKISSDNGVGNLDS' A
#
# COMPACT_ATOMS: atom_id res chain seq x y z
N MET A 1 -13.19 5.81 -10.38
CA MET A 1 -12.95 5.65 -8.93
C MET A 1 -11.64 4.91 -8.76
N ILE A 2 -10.74 5.38 -7.88
CA ILE A 2 -9.47 4.72 -7.58
C ILE A 2 -9.75 3.72 -6.46
N ASP A 3 -9.55 2.43 -6.72
CA ASP A 3 -9.75 1.38 -5.72
C ASP A 3 -8.51 1.33 -4.80
N VAL A 4 -8.70 1.71 -3.53
CA VAL A 4 -7.62 1.74 -2.52
C VAL A 4 -7.00 0.36 -2.27
N ARG A 5 -7.69 -0.71 -2.66
CA ARG A 5 -7.21 -2.10 -2.60
C ARG A 5 -6.07 -2.40 -3.57
N ASP A 6 -5.92 -1.57 -4.61
CA ASP A 6 -4.89 -1.70 -5.63
C ASP A 6 -3.64 -0.86 -5.29
N LEU A 7 -3.68 -0.13 -4.17
CA LEU A 7 -2.54 0.63 -3.65
C LEU A 7 -1.64 -0.26 -2.80
N ARG A 8 -0.34 -0.03 -2.94
CA ARG A 8 0.74 -0.66 -2.18
C ARG A 8 1.64 0.41 -1.61
N VAL A 9 2.21 0.14 -0.44
CA VAL A 9 3.21 1.01 0.17
C VAL A 9 4.53 0.28 0.12
N CYS A 10 5.56 0.91 -0.44
CA CYS A 10 6.92 0.38 -0.36
C CYS A 10 7.38 0.38 1.10
N SER A 11 7.79 -0.76 1.63
CA SER A 11 8.23 -0.86 3.03
C SER A 11 9.55 -0.11 3.28
N ASP A 12 10.44 -0.07 2.28
CA ASP A 12 11.76 0.57 2.42
C ASP A 12 11.70 2.10 2.43
N CYS A 13 10.79 2.71 1.65
CA CYS A 13 10.79 4.15 1.44
C CYS A 13 9.41 4.83 1.58
N GLY A 14 8.39 4.08 2.01
CA GLY A 14 7.05 4.62 2.28
C GLY A 14 6.29 5.12 1.05
N THR A 15 6.82 4.87 -0.16
CA THR A 15 6.19 5.33 -1.40
C THR A 15 4.90 4.57 -1.64
N VAL A 16 3.78 5.28 -1.74
CA VAL A 16 2.48 4.71 -2.11
C VAL A 16 2.36 4.66 -3.62
N TYR A 17 2.08 3.49 -4.18
CA TYR A 17 1.96 3.28 -5.62
C TYR A 17 0.91 2.24 -5.97
N HIS A 18 0.43 2.27 -7.21
CA HIS A 18 -0.54 1.32 -7.72
C HIS A 18 0.14 0.07 -8.26
N GLU A 19 -0.27 -1.11 -7.78
CA GLU A 19 0.29 -2.38 -8.24
C GLU A 19 0.17 -2.52 -9.76
N ARG A 20 -1.00 -2.20 -10.33
CA ARG A 20 -1.29 -2.35 -11.75
C ARG A 20 -0.29 -1.65 -12.67
N PHE A 21 0.24 -0.49 -12.26
CA PHE A 21 1.19 0.27 -13.07
C PHE A 21 2.64 -0.14 -12.80
N SER A 22 2.92 -0.57 -11.58
CA SER A 22 4.28 -0.89 -11.11
C SER A 22 4.67 -2.36 -11.28
N ARG A 23 3.76 -3.24 -11.72
CA ARG A 23 3.98 -4.70 -11.83
C ARG A 23 4.52 -5.32 -10.54
N GLY A 24 4.16 -4.75 -9.39
CA GLY A 24 4.64 -5.17 -8.07
C GLY A 24 6.00 -4.59 -7.63
N VAL A 25 6.62 -3.67 -8.37
CA VAL A 25 7.90 -3.04 -8.05
C VAL A 25 7.72 -1.56 -7.71
N CYS A 26 8.25 -1.12 -6.58
CA CYS A 26 8.24 0.28 -6.17
C CYS A 26 8.94 1.16 -7.23
N PRO A 27 8.30 2.22 -7.74
CA PRO A 27 8.89 3.07 -8.77
C PRO A 27 10.01 3.99 -8.24
N ASN A 28 10.12 4.14 -6.92
CA ASN A 28 11.13 5.01 -6.31
C ASN A 28 12.40 4.23 -5.96
N CYS A 29 12.24 3.08 -5.32
CA CYS A 29 13.32 2.30 -4.74
C CYS A 29 13.63 1.03 -5.55
N HIS A 30 12.86 0.77 -6.62
CA HIS A 30 12.95 -0.42 -7.49
C HIS A 30 12.98 -1.76 -6.73
N THR A 31 12.39 -1.77 -5.54
CA THR A 31 12.24 -2.95 -4.69
C THR A 31 10.84 -3.53 -4.84
N ASN A 32 10.73 -4.84 -4.71
CA ASN A 32 9.49 -5.60 -4.65
C ASN A 32 9.01 -5.82 -3.21
N ASN A 33 9.59 -5.09 -2.25
CA ASN A 33 9.23 -5.12 -0.84
C ASN A 33 8.15 -4.07 -0.56
N TYR A 34 6.92 -4.53 -0.39
CA TYR A 34 5.77 -3.66 -0.18
C TYR A 34 4.78 -4.27 0.80
N GLU A 35 4.08 -3.39 1.51
CA GLU A 35 2.91 -3.72 2.31
C GLU A 35 1.65 -3.47 1.51
N LYS A 36 0.73 -4.43 1.58
CA LYS A 36 -0.60 -4.30 0.99
C LYS A 36 -1.42 -3.42 1.92
N ILE A 37 -2.04 -2.38 1.36
CA ILE A 37 -3.01 -1.58 2.11
C ILE A 37 -4.29 -2.42 2.19
N SER A 38 -4.37 -3.29 3.20
CA SER A 38 -5.60 -3.96 3.56
C SER A 38 -6.53 -2.89 4.12
N SER A 39 -7.63 -2.59 3.42
CA SER A 39 -8.70 -1.73 3.93
C SER A 39 -9.50 -2.37 5.08
N ASP A 40 -8.90 -3.33 5.80
CA ASP A 40 -9.51 -3.99 6.94
C ASP A 40 -9.40 -3.06 8.16
N ASN A 41 -10.43 -2.24 8.31
CA ASN A 41 -11.15 -2.04 9.56
C ASN A 41 -10.31 -1.86 10.84
N GLY A 42 -9.27 -1.02 10.77
CA GLY A 42 -8.52 -0.51 11.92
C GLY A 42 -9.16 0.70 12.60
N VAL A 43 -10.49 0.88 12.54
CA VAL A 43 -11.19 1.60 13.62
C VAL A 43 -11.12 0.66 14.82
N GLY A 44 -9.95 0.65 15.47
CA GLY A 44 -9.82 0.12 16.81
C GLY A 44 -10.86 0.81 17.67
N ASN A 45 -11.66 0.00 18.35
CA ASN A 45 -12.57 0.42 19.41
C ASN A 45 -11.93 1.54 20.24
N LEU A 46 -12.33 2.79 19.99
CA LEU A 46 -12.05 3.91 20.87
C LEU A 46 -13.22 4.01 21.86
N ASP A 47 -13.47 2.91 22.58
CA ASP A 47 -14.34 2.91 23.74
C ASP A 47 -13.42 2.79 24.95
N SER A 48 -13.19 3.93 25.61
CA SER A 48 -12.47 4.07 26.88
C SER A 48 -13.32 4.92 27.80
#